data_AF-A0A947MS41-F1
#
_entry.id   AF-A0A947MS41-F1
#
_cell.length_a   1.000
_cell.length_b   1.000
_cell.length_c   1.000
_cell.angle_alpha   90.00
_cell.angle_beta   90.00
_cell.angle_gamma   90.00
#
_symmetry.space_group_name_H-M   'P 1'
#
loop_
_entity.id
_entity.type
_entity.pdbx_description
1 polymer ?
#
loop_
_entity_poly.entity_id
_entity_poly.type
_entity_poly.pdbx_seq_one_letter_code
_entity_poly.pdbx_strand_id
1 'polypeptide(L)'
;MHPEPVTDETLWLYLDGELDPDDVAQLEARLASDPDTAVRLESFRRFTGAVETALDARVASIPAGALWERVSAELDAAPPLPSPVPVAAPARVGLMERLRRFFAMPPLEFGLTATAAVAAIAVSVWTLRSGPTRPAAPPEAVAEAPDNTFVIESYEVTEGTVVIDVQEDDPSAPAVVWHFVDDADQPSPTQGG
;
A
#
# COMPACT_ATOMS: atom_id res chain seq x y z
N MET A 1 -21.09 -34.89 -10.51
CA MET A 1 -19.90 -34.12 -10.09
C MET A 1 -20.01 -33.93 -8.60
N HIS A 2 -19.01 -34.38 -7.84
CA HIS A 2 -18.93 -34.00 -6.43
C HIS A 2 -18.39 -32.58 -6.36
N PRO A 3 -18.99 -31.68 -5.56
CA PRO A 3 -18.43 -30.35 -5.34
C PRO A 3 -17.03 -30.51 -4.74
N GLU A 4 -16.11 -29.63 -5.13
CA GLU A 4 -14.78 -29.63 -4.54
C GLU A 4 -14.86 -29.30 -3.03
N PRO A 5 -14.02 -29.94 -2.20
CA PRO A 5 -14.02 -29.67 -0.76
C PRO A 5 -13.54 -28.25 -0.46
N VAL A 6 -14.19 -27.58 0.49
CA VAL A 6 -13.78 -26.24 0.94
C VAL A 6 -12.41 -26.34 1.65
N THR A 7 -11.43 -25.64 1.08
CA THR A 7 -10.05 -25.59 1.59
C THR A 7 -9.94 -24.61 2.76
N ASP A 8 -8.93 -24.80 3.62
CA ASP A 8 -8.65 -23.84 4.70
C ASP A 8 -8.31 -22.45 4.15
N GLU A 9 -7.59 -22.38 3.02
CA GLU A 9 -7.26 -21.13 2.32
C GLU A 9 -8.52 -20.34 1.95
N THR A 10 -9.56 -21.02 1.44
CA THR A 10 -10.85 -20.38 1.10
C THR A 10 -11.50 -19.75 2.34
N LEU A 11 -11.44 -20.43 3.49
CA LEU A 11 -12.00 -19.92 4.73
C LEU A 11 -11.21 -18.71 5.27
N TRP A 12 -9.88 -18.70 5.09
CA TRP A 12 -9.04 -17.54 5.44
C TRP A 12 -9.37 -16.33 4.56
N LEU A 13 -9.39 -16.50 3.23
CA LEU A 13 -9.77 -15.43 2.30
C LEU A 13 -11.17 -14.87 2.60
N TYR A 14 -12.12 -15.73 2.99
CA TYR A 14 -13.45 -15.31 3.41
C TYR A 14 -13.41 -14.47 4.70
N LEU A 15 -12.60 -14.84 5.70
CA LEU A 15 -12.45 -14.07 6.94
C LEU A 15 -11.78 -12.72 6.72
N ASP A 16 -10.81 -12.65 5.82
CA ASP A 16 -10.09 -11.42 5.47
C ASP A 16 -10.90 -10.52 4.52
N GLY A 17 -12.04 -11.00 4.01
CA GLY A 17 -12.88 -10.27 3.06
C GLY A 17 -12.28 -10.17 1.65
N GLU A 18 -11.32 -11.05 1.33
CA GLU A 18 -10.61 -11.09 0.05
C GLU A 18 -11.20 -12.09 -0.95
N LEU A 19 -12.24 -12.82 -0.57
CA LEU A 19 -12.91 -13.79 -1.44
C LEU A 19 -13.82 -13.07 -2.47
N ASP A 20 -13.82 -13.55 -3.71
CA ASP A 20 -14.68 -13.00 -4.79
C ASP A 20 -16.18 -13.14 -4.43
N PRO A 21 -17.06 -12.20 -4.82
CA PRO A 21 -18.48 -12.27 -4.49
C PRO A 21 -19.18 -13.58 -4.90
N ASP A 22 -18.82 -14.17 -6.05
CA ASP A 22 -19.41 -15.43 -6.50
C ASP A 22 -18.97 -16.61 -5.63
N ASP A 23 -17.73 -16.58 -5.14
CA ASP A 23 -17.17 -17.58 -4.25
C ASP A 23 -17.72 -17.42 -2.82
N VAL A 24 -17.97 -16.18 -2.37
CA VAL A 24 -18.68 -15.89 -1.12
C VAL A 24 -20.08 -16.50 -1.15
N ALA A 25 -20.85 -16.27 -2.21
CA ALA A 25 -22.20 -16.82 -2.32
C ALA A 25 -22.20 -18.36 -2.30
N GLN A 26 -21.22 -18.98 -2.97
CA GLN A 26 -21.05 -20.43 -2.97
C GLN A 26 -20.66 -20.96 -1.58
N LEU A 27 -19.72 -20.30 -0.89
CA LEU A 27 -19.30 -20.68 0.46
C LEU A 27 -20.44 -20.53 1.47
N GLU A 28 -21.24 -19.47 1.40
CA GLU A 28 -22.41 -19.26 2.26
C GLU A 28 -23.47 -20.35 2.07
N ALA A 29 -23.78 -20.68 0.80
CA ALA A 29 -24.66 -21.80 0.50
C ALA A 29 -24.10 -23.12 1.05
N ARG A 30 -22.77 -23.28 1.02
CA ARG A 30 -22.11 -24.46 1.56
C ARG A 30 -22.19 -24.50 3.08
N LEU A 31 -21.89 -23.41 3.77
CA LEU A 31 -21.97 -23.28 5.24
C LEU A 31 -23.38 -23.61 5.76
N ALA A 32 -24.43 -23.29 5.01
CA ALA A 32 -25.80 -23.65 5.36
C ALA A 32 -26.09 -25.17 5.28
N SER A 33 -25.33 -25.89 4.45
CA SER A 33 -25.53 -27.33 4.16
C SER A 33 -24.50 -28.26 4.82
N ASP A 34 -23.38 -27.71 5.27
CA ASP A 34 -22.19 -28.45 5.73
C ASP A 34 -21.75 -27.96 7.12
N PRO A 35 -22.23 -28.61 8.20
CA PRO A 35 -21.95 -28.18 9.57
C PRO A 35 -20.46 -28.29 9.94
N ASP A 36 -19.71 -29.22 9.32
CA ASP A 36 -18.29 -29.39 9.60
C ASP A 36 -17.48 -28.19 9.09
N THR A 37 -17.84 -27.67 7.91
CA THR A 37 -17.25 -26.44 7.37
C THR A 37 -17.57 -25.24 8.26
N ALA A 38 -18.80 -25.14 8.80
CA ALA A 38 -19.17 -24.09 9.74
C ALA A 38 -18.38 -24.14 11.06
N VAL A 39 -18.14 -25.34 11.60
CA VAL A 39 -17.31 -25.53 12.81
C VAL A 39 -15.85 -25.11 12.57
N ARG A 40 -15.30 -25.39 11.39
CA ARG A 40 -13.94 -24.95 10.99
C ARG A 40 -13.85 -23.42 10.93
N LEU A 41 -14.80 -22.78 10.24
CA LEU A 41 -14.86 -21.31 10.15
C LEU A 41 -14.95 -20.65 11.53
N GLU A 42 -15.80 -21.18 12.41
CA GLU A 42 -15.95 -20.69 13.79
C GLU A 42 -14.65 -20.87 14.61
N SER A 43 -13.90 -21.93 14.37
CA SER A 43 -12.60 -22.15 15.02
C SER A 43 -11.58 -21.09 14.61
N PHE A 44 -11.55 -20.73 13.32
CA PHE A 44 -10.70 -19.63 12.82
C PHE A 44 -11.11 -18.28 13.40
N ARG A 45 -12.41 -17.96 13.47
CA ARG A 45 -12.92 -16.72 14.12
C ARG A 45 -12.47 -16.60 15.58
N ARG A 46 -12.52 -17.70 16.34
CA ARG A 46 -12.05 -17.69 17.73
C ARG A 46 -10.55 -17.48 17.84
N PHE A 47 -9.79 -18.09 16.92
CA PHE A 47 -8.35 -17.91 16.87
C PHE A 47 -7.98 -16.46 16.53
N THR A 48 -8.57 -15.86 15.49
CA THR A 48 -8.30 -14.46 15.11
C THR A 48 -8.68 -13.51 16.24
N GLY A 49 -9.86 -13.67 16.84
CA GLY A 49 -10.29 -12.84 17.97
C GLY A 49 -9.37 -12.97 19.20
N ALA A 50 -8.82 -14.15 19.46
CA ALA A 50 -7.84 -14.34 20.54
C ALA A 50 -6.50 -13.66 20.23
N VAL A 51 -6.04 -13.71 18.98
CA VAL A 51 -4.83 -13.02 18.52
C VAL A 51 -5.02 -11.51 18.60
N GLU A 52 -6.13 -10.97 18.10
CA GLU A 52 -6.47 -9.54 18.18
C GLU A 52 -6.50 -9.06 19.63
N THR A 53 -7.20 -9.78 20.51
CA THR A 53 -7.25 -9.44 21.95
C THR A 53 -5.85 -9.41 22.57
N ALA A 54 -5.00 -10.38 22.23
CA ALA A 54 -3.62 -10.44 22.74
C ALA A 54 -2.76 -9.29 22.18
N LEU A 55 -2.93 -8.94 20.91
CA LEU A 55 -2.25 -7.82 20.27
C LEU A 55 -2.70 -6.49 20.86
N ASP A 56 -4.00 -6.28 21.07
CA ASP A 56 -4.54 -5.07 21.69
C ASP A 56 -4.00 -4.88 23.10
N ALA A 57 -4.01 -5.94 23.91
CA ALA A 57 -3.42 -5.90 25.25
C ALA A 57 -1.92 -5.57 25.20
N ARG A 58 -1.20 -6.11 24.19
CA ARG A 58 0.22 -5.82 24.00
C ARG A 58 0.45 -4.38 23.55
N VAL A 59 -0.30 -3.89 22.58
CA VAL A 59 -0.21 -2.51 22.06
C VAL A 59 -0.55 -1.51 23.17
N ALA A 60 -1.60 -1.75 23.95
CA ALA A 60 -1.97 -0.93 25.10
C ALA A 60 -0.88 -0.87 26.19
N SER A 61 -0.02 -1.89 26.28
CA SER A 61 1.12 -1.90 27.21
C SER A 61 2.33 -1.10 26.74
N ILE A 62 2.38 -0.71 25.45
CA ILE A 62 3.48 0.06 24.90
C ILE A 62 3.22 1.54 25.22
N PRO A 63 4.13 2.25 25.90
CA PRO A 63 4.00 3.68 26.13
C PRO A 63 4.30 4.43 24.82
N ALA A 64 3.34 4.43 23.90
CA ALA A 64 3.48 4.99 22.55
C ALA A 64 3.98 6.44 22.57
N GLY A 65 3.54 7.25 23.55
CA GLY A 65 4.04 8.61 23.76
C GLY A 65 5.55 8.66 24.02
N ALA A 66 6.06 7.82 24.94
CA ALA A 66 7.50 7.77 25.22
C ALA A 66 8.32 7.23 24.03
N LEU A 67 7.72 6.34 23.23
CA LEU A 67 8.35 5.82 22.02
C LEU A 67 8.44 6.90 20.95
N TRP A 68 7.37 7.68 20.76
CA TRP A 68 7.35 8.83 19.85
C TRP A 68 8.31 9.93 20.30
N GLU A 69 8.30 10.31 21.57
CA GLU A 69 9.25 11.27 22.14
C GLU A 69 10.70 10.86 21.90
N ARG A 70 11.01 9.57 22.04
CA ARG A 70 12.34 9.04 21.73
C ARG A 70 12.68 9.17 20.25
N VAL A 71 11.76 8.79 19.36
CA VAL A 71 11.95 8.92 17.91
C VAL A 71 12.14 10.38 17.51
N SER A 72 11.31 11.29 18.04
CA SER A 72 11.44 12.74 17.80
C SER A 72 12.77 13.28 18.31
N ALA A 73 13.17 12.92 19.54
CA ALA A 73 14.46 13.35 20.08
C ALA A 73 15.65 12.83 19.27
N GLU A 74 15.57 11.62 18.72
CA GLU A 74 16.61 11.04 17.86
C GLU A 74 16.65 11.71 16.48
N LEU A 75 15.50 12.10 15.94
CA LEU A 75 15.41 12.91 14.72
C LEU A 75 15.95 14.34 14.92
N ASP A 76 15.64 14.99 16.03
CA ASP A 76 16.14 16.33 16.37
C ASP A 76 17.64 16.33 16.67
N ALA A 77 18.15 15.25 17.26
CA ALA A 77 19.57 15.07 17.53
C ALA A 77 20.36 14.58 16.32
N ALA A 78 19.68 14.12 15.25
CA ALA A 78 20.34 13.68 14.05
C ALA A 78 21.12 14.85 13.44
N PRO A 79 22.41 14.67 13.12
CA PRO A 79 23.15 15.71 12.42
C PRO A 79 22.42 16.02 11.11
N PRO A 80 22.36 17.30 10.69
CA PRO A 80 21.75 17.64 9.42
C PRO A 80 22.37 16.76 8.35
N LEU A 81 21.51 16.10 7.57
CA LEU A 81 21.97 15.28 6.46
C LEU A 81 22.93 16.15 5.64
N PRO A 82 24.14 15.64 5.29
CA PRO A 82 25.05 16.41 4.47
C PRO A 82 24.27 16.88 3.26
N SER A 83 24.30 18.19 2.99
CA SER A 83 23.63 18.76 1.82
C SER A 83 23.94 17.86 0.65
N PRO A 84 22.91 17.41 -0.11
CA PRO A 84 23.10 16.43 -1.16
C PRO A 84 24.28 16.94 -2.00
N VAL A 85 25.41 16.22 -1.91
CA VAL A 85 26.56 16.54 -2.74
C VAL A 85 25.99 16.53 -4.15
N PRO A 86 26.12 17.61 -4.94
CA PRO A 86 25.55 17.64 -6.28
C PRO A 86 26.07 16.41 -6.98
N VAL A 87 25.21 15.40 -7.09
CA VAL A 87 25.53 14.16 -7.75
C VAL A 87 25.59 14.63 -9.18
N ALA A 88 26.81 14.82 -9.69
CA ALA A 88 27.04 15.16 -11.08
C ALA A 88 26.12 14.23 -11.86
N ALA A 89 25.12 14.81 -12.52
CA ALA A 89 24.02 14.07 -13.12
C ALA A 89 24.65 12.86 -13.79
N PRO A 90 24.27 11.61 -13.41
CA PRO A 90 24.93 10.45 -13.96
C PRO A 90 24.90 10.65 -15.45
N ALA A 91 26.08 10.71 -16.08
CA ALA A 91 26.19 10.89 -17.52
C ALA A 91 25.13 9.97 -18.10
N ARG A 92 24.21 10.48 -18.94
CA ARG A 92 23.08 9.71 -19.45
C ARG A 92 23.64 8.52 -20.23
N VAL A 93 23.98 7.45 -19.52
CA VAL A 93 24.43 6.19 -20.05
C VAL A 93 23.15 5.62 -20.62
N GLY A 94 22.99 5.78 -21.93
CA GLY A 94 21.80 5.33 -22.64
C GLY A 94 21.50 3.87 -22.30
N LEU A 95 20.22 3.51 -22.29
CA LEU A 95 19.73 2.17 -22.00
C LEU A 95 20.56 1.07 -22.68
N MET A 96 20.99 1.32 -23.93
CA MET A 96 21.82 0.39 -24.69
C MET A 96 23.21 0.15 -24.12
N GLU A 97 23.83 1.17 -23.54
CA GLU A 97 25.15 1.05 -22.93
C GLU A 97 25.08 0.27 -21.60
N ARG A 98 23.95 0.40 -20.88
CA ARG A 98 23.65 -0.45 -19.70
C ARG A 98 23.45 -1.91 -20.09
N LEU A 99 22.68 -2.19 -21.16
CA LEU A 99 22.51 -3.55 -21.67
C LEU A 99 23.85 -4.15 -22.11
N ARG A 100 24.63 -3.40 -22.88
CA ARG A 100 25.93 -3.87 -23.38
C ARG A 100 26.88 -4.22 -22.25
N ARG A 101 26.92 -3.40 -21.19
CA ARG A 101 27.74 -3.68 -20.00
C ARG A 101 27.24 -4.90 -19.22
N PHE A 102 25.93 -5.14 -19.17
CA PHE A 102 25.34 -6.34 -18.56
C PHE A 102 25.77 -7.62 -19.28
N PHE A 103 25.74 -7.63 -20.62
CA PHE A 103 26.15 -8.79 -21.41
C PHE A 103 27.68 -8.95 -21.53
N ALA A 104 28.46 -7.90 -21.26
CA ALA A 104 29.91 -7.94 -21.28
C ALA A 104 30.55 -8.37 -19.94
N MET A 105 29.76 -8.62 -18.89
CA MET A 105 30.30 -9.08 -17.62
C MET A 105 30.81 -10.53 -17.73
N PRO A 106 32.04 -10.82 -17.25
CA PRO A 106 32.59 -12.16 -17.28
C PRO A 106 31.76 -13.12 -16.41
N PRO A 107 31.55 -14.38 -16.85
CA PRO A 107 30.61 -15.33 -16.22
C PRO A 107 30.97 -15.74 -14.77
N LEU A 108 32.14 -15.35 -14.26
CA LEU A 108 32.59 -15.68 -12.91
C LEU A 108 32.01 -14.73 -11.81
N GLU A 109 31.46 -13.56 -12.16
CA GLU A 109 30.91 -12.60 -11.19
C GLU A 109 29.38 -12.70 -10.99
N PHE A 110 28.68 -13.51 -11.79
CA PHE A 110 27.23 -13.74 -11.69
C PHE A 110 26.81 -14.52 -10.43
N GLY A 111 27.73 -15.26 -9.79
CA GLY A 111 27.38 -16.13 -8.66
C GLY A 111 27.04 -15.40 -7.37
N LEU A 112 27.50 -14.15 -7.19
CA LEU A 112 27.35 -13.41 -5.92
C LEU A 112 26.32 -12.26 -5.96
N THR A 113 25.93 -11.78 -7.15
CA THR A 113 24.97 -10.67 -7.30
C THR A 113 23.54 -11.12 -7.63
N ALA A 114 23.35 -12.35 -8.12
CA ALA A 114 22.03 -12.88 -8.49
C ALA A 114 21.09 -13.11 -7.30
N THR A 115 21.61 -13.27 -6.07
CA THR A 115 20.78 -13.46 -4.87
C THR A 115 20.08 -12.19 -4.38
N ALA A 116 20.68 -11.01 -4.59
CA ALA A 116 20.09 -9.74 -4.13
C ALA A 116 18.94 -9.25 -5.03
N ALA A 117 19.03 -9.48 -6.35
CA ALA A 117 18.01 -9.03 -7.30
C ALA A 117 16.69 -9.83 -7.20
N VAL A 118 16.76 -11.13 -6.87
CA VAL A 118 15.57 -11.97 -6.70
C VAL A 118 14.75 -11.55 -5.49
N ALA A 119 15.39 -11.12 -4.40
CA ALA A 119 14.69 -10.64 -3.19
C ALA A 119 13.88 -9.34 -3.46
N ALA A 120 14.44 -8.40 -4.22
CA ALA A 120 13.75 -7.15 -4.56
C ALA A 120 12.52 -7.38 -5.46
N ILE A 121 12.60 -8.33 -6.41
CA ILE A 121 11.48 -8.69 -7.27
C ILE A 121 10.39 -9.41 -6.46
N ALA A 122 10.75 -10.30 -5.54
CA ALA A 122 9.78 -11.00 -4.68
C ALA A 122 9.00 -10.03 -3.78
N VAL A 123 9.65 -9.02 -3.18
CA VAL A 123 8.99 -7.98 -2.36
C VAL A 123 8.07 -7.09 -3.21
N SER A 124 8.48 -6.76 -4.44
CA SER A 124 7.67 -5.94 -5.35
C SER A 124 6.43 -6.70 -5.86
N VAL A 125 6.56 -7.99 -6.19
CA VAL A 125 5.42 -8.82 -6.60
C VAL A 125 4.46 -9.07 -5.43
N TRP A 126 4.97 -9.21 -4.21
CA TRP A 126 4.12 -9.37 -3.02
C TRP A 126 3.30 -8.10 -2.73
N THR A 127 3.93 -6.92 -2.78
CA THR A 127 3.23 -5.63 -2.56
C THR A 127 2.23 -5.29 -3.66
N LEU A 128 2.49 -5.64 -4.92
CA LEU A 128 1.53 -5.46 -6.02
C LEU A 128 0.34 -6.43 -5.98
N ARG A 129 0.47 -7.57 -5.28
CA ARG A 129 -0.61 -8.55 -5.11
C ARG A 129 -1.56 -8.16 -3.96
N SER A 130 -1.06 -7.39 -3.00
CA SER A 130 -1.83 -6.74 -1.92
C SER A 130 -2.46 -5.42 -2.37
N GLY A 131 -3.03 -5.38 -3.58
CA GLY A 131 -3.72 -4.19 -4.07
C GLY A 131 -4.88 -3.81 -3.14
N PRO A 132 -5.18 -2.50 -2.97
CA PRO A 132 -6.31 -2.06 -2.16
C PRO A 132 -7.58 -2.73 -2.67
N THR A 133 -8.24 -3.46 -1.78
CA THR A 133 -9.54 -4.08 -2.02
C THR A 133 -10.49 -3.02 -2.56
N ARG A 134 -10.86 -3.16 -3.84
CA ARG A 134 -11.90 -2.37 -4.50
C ARG A 134 -13.15 -2.45 -3.62
N PRO A 135 -13.69 -1.33 -3.10
CA PRO A 135 -14.89 -1.39 -2.29
C PRO A 135 -16.00 -2.03 -3.14
N ALA A 136 -16.58 -3.11 -2.61
CA ALA A 136 -17.72 -3.77 -3.19
C ALA A 136 -18.86 -2.76 -3.34
N ALA A 137 -19.47 -2.71 -4.53
CA ALA A 137 -20.61 -1.84 -4.79
C ALA A 137 -21.73 -2.10 -3.75
N PRO A 138 -22.31 -1.06 -3.12
CA PRO A 138 -23.31 -1.26 -2.09
C PRO A 138 -24.60 -1.85 -2.67
N PRO A 139 -25.31 -2.71 -1.92
CA PRO A 139 -26.63 -3.19 -2.32
C PRO A 139 -27.61 -2.01 -2.40
N GLU A 140 -28.26 -1.91 -3.55
CA GLU A 140 -29.29 -0.94 -3.89
C GLU A 140 -30.50 -1.08 -2.93
N ALA A 141 -30.61 -0.19 -1.95
CA ALA A 141 -31.87 0.02 -1.22
C ALA A 141 -31.93 1.38 -0.49
N VAL A 142 -32.84 2.23 -0.97
CA VAL A 142 -33.66 3.19 -0.18
C VAL A 142 -32.96 4.46 0.33
N ALA A 143 -33.28 5.57 -0.34
CA ALA A 143 -33.26 6.97 0.10
C ALA A 143 -31.94 7.51 0.73
N GLU A 144 -31.10 8.01 -0.18
CA GLU A 144 -29.91 8.85 -0.03
C GLU A 144 -29.85 9.78 1.20
N ALA A 145 -28.86 9.52 2.05
CA ALA A 145 -28.06 10.58 2.64
C ALA A 145 -26.83 10.78 1.72
N PRO A 146 -26.37 12.03 1.47
CA PRO A 146 -25.24 12.26 0.57
C PRO A 146 -23.99 11.60 1.15
N ASP A 147 -23.47 10.65 0.38
CA ASP A 147 -22.22 9.96 0.65
C ASP A 147 -21.07 10.93 0.42
N ASN A 148 -20.44 11.38 1.51
CA ASN A 148 -19.29 12.29 1.49
C ASN A 148 -17.99 11.49 1.53
N THR A 149 -17.87 10.48 0.67
CA THR A 149 -16.64 9.69 0.53
C THR A 149 -15.67 10.44 -0.38
N PHE A 150 -14.55 10.91 0.19
CA PHE A 150 -13.49 11.62 -0.52
C PHE A 150 -12.36 10.63 -0.87
N VAL A 151 -12.04 10.51 -2.15
CA VAL A 151 -10.83 9.80 -2.61
C VAL A 151 -9.69 10.82 -2.69
N ILE A 152 -8.65 10.62 -1.88
CA ILE A 152 -7.48 11.49 -1.87
C ILE A 152 -6.35 10.78 -2.61
N GLU A 153 -6.03 11.25 -3.82
CA GLU A 153 -4.84 10.83 -4.57
C GLU A 153 -3.74 11.88 -4.39
N SER A 154 -2.57 11.43 -3.93
CA SER A 154 -1.39 12.29 -3.73
C SER A 154 -0.35 11.99 -4.81
N TYR A 155 0.10 13.02 -5.52
CA TYR A 155 1.15 12.94 -6.52
C TYR A 155 2.31 13.85 -6.14
N GLU A 156 3.50 13.27 -5.95
CA GLU A 156 4.73 14.05 -5.79
C GLU A 156 5.45 14.16 -7.13
N VAL A 157 5.59 15.38 -7.65
CA VAL A 157 6.29 15.65 -8.91
C VAL A 157 7.40 16.66 -8.68
N THR A 158 8.64 16.24 -8.93
CA THR A 158 9.85 17.03 -8.67
C THR A 158 10.15 18.05 -9.78
N GLU A 159 9.76 17.77 -11.02
CA GLU A 159 9.92 18.70 -12.16
C GLU A 159 8.94 18.31 -13.28
N GLY A 160 8.14 19.26 -13.81
CA GLY A 160 7.22 19.02 -14.93
C GLY A 160 5.83 19.63 -14.76
N THR A 161 4.93 19.33 -15.70
CA THR A 161 3.51 19.72 -15.66
C THR A 161 2.67 18.50 -15.28
N VAL A 162 1.89 18.60 -14.20
CA VAL A 162 0.91 17.59 -13.82
C VAL A 162 -0.42 17.95 -14.48
N VAL A 163 -0.96 17.04 -15.28
CA VAL A 163 -2.31 17.13 -15.83
C VAL A 163 -3.17 16.16 -15.03
N ILE A 164 -4.05 16.71 -14.18
CA ILE A 164 -5.02 15.92 -13.43
C ILE A 164 -6.31 15.93 -14.25
N ASP A 165 -6.71 14.77 -14.74
CA ASP A 165 -8.00 14.60 -15.41
C ASP A 165 -9.05 14.33 -14.32
N VAL A 166 -9.87 15.35 -14.03
CA VAL A 166 -10.90 15.26 -12.99
C VAL A 166 -12.06 14.49 -13.60
N GLN A 167 -12.21 13.22 -13.21
CA GLN A 167 -13.24 12.24 -13.60
C GLN A 167 -14.08 12.59 -14.83
N GLU A 168 -13.88 11.84 -15.92
CA GLU A 168 -14.56 12.00 -17.22
C GLU A 168 -16.10 11.98 -17.11
N ASP A 169 -16.64 11.35 -16.07
CA ASP A 169 -18.09 11.13 -15.88
C ASP A 169 -18.82 12.26 -15.11
N ASP A 170 -18.11 13.16 -14.40
CA ASP A 170 -18.73 14.32 -13.73
C ASP A 170 -17.81 15.57 -13.73
N PRO A 171 -17.92 16.43 -14.77
CA PRO A 171 -17.11 17.64 -14.88
C PRO A 171 -17.49 18.73 -13.86
N SER A 172 -18.51 18.51 -13.02
CA SER A 172 -18.94 19.47 -11.99
C SER A 172 -18.33 19.19 -10.61
N ALA A 173 -17.63 18.07 -10.44
CA ALA A 173 -16.96 17.73 -9.19
C ALA A 173 -15.84 18.74 -8.85
N PRO A 174 -15.84 19.35 -7.64
CA PRO A 174 -14.82 20.32 -7.26
C PRO A 174 -13.47 19.61 -6.99
N ALA A 175 -12.45 19.95 -7.77
CA ALA A 175 -11.07 19.53 -7.51
C ALA A 175 -10.37 20.50 -6.55
N VAL A 176 -9.82 19.97 -5.46
CA VAL A 176 -9.01 20.75 -4.50
C VAL A 176 -7.54 20.37 -4.69
N VAL A 177 -6.72 21.32 -5.14
CA VAL A 177 -5.28 21.13 -5.33
C VAL A 177 -4.54 21.81 -4.18
N TRP A 178 -3.81 21.02 -3.38
CA TRP A 178 -2.91 21.53 -2.35
C TRP A 178 -1.49 21.58 -2.91
N HIS A 179 -0.90 22.76 -2.94
CA HIS A 179 0.49 22.96 -3.38
C HIS A 179 1.34 23.32 -2.17
N PHE A 180 2.31 22.47 -1.83
CA PHE A 180 3.30 22.77 -0.80
C PHE A 180 4.44 23.58 -1.44
N VAL A 181 4.60 24.82 -1.00
CA VAL A 181 5.75 25.66 -1.36
C VAL A 181 6.76 25.51 -0.22
N ASP A 182 7.98 25.08 -0.56
CA ASP A 182 9.06 25.02 0.42
C ASP A 182 9.44 26.46 0.85
N ASP A 183 9.65 26.70 2.15
CA ASP A 183 9.85 28.05 2.70
C ASP A 183 11.10 28.76 2.13
N ALA A 184 12.02 27.99 1.53
CA ALA A 184 13.21 28.49 0.86
C ALA A 184 12.91 29.28 -0.42
N ASP A 185 11.76 29.05 -1.06
CA ASP A 185 11.36 29.71 -2.32
C ASP A 185 10.41 30.90 -2.12
N GLN A 186 10.06 31.25 -0.87
CA GLN A 186 9.26 32.45 -0.63
C GLN A 186 10.09 33.71 -0.99
N PRO A 187 9.60 34.57 -1.91
CA PRO A 187 10.30 35.80 -2.24
C PRO A 187 10.37 36.67 -0.97
N SER A 188 11.58 37.02 -0.57
CA SER A 188 11.79 37.87 0.61
C SER A 188 10.95 39.13 0.47
N PRO A 189 10.18 39.52 1.51
CA PRO A 189 9.31 40.68 1.45
C PRO A 189 10.15 41.89 1.06
N THR A 190 9.82 42.48 -0.08
CA THR A 190 10.48 43.67 -0.58
C THR A 190 10.25 44.77 0.45
N GLN A 191 11.28 45.13 1.20
CA GLN A 191 11.19 46.26 2.13
C GLN A 191 10.94 47.52 1.31
N GLY A 192 9.67 47.95 1.26
CA GLY A 192 9.29 49.24 0.73
C GLY A 192 9.88 50.33 1.63
N GLY A 193 10.73 51.17 1.05
CA GLY A 193 11.26 52.38 1.67
C GLY A 193 10.28 53.55 1.64
#